data_AF-Q6MSJ0-F1
#
_entry.id   AF-Q6MSJ0-F1
#
_cell.length_a   1.000
_cell.length_b   1.000
_cell.length_c   1.000
_cell.angle_alpha   90.00
_cell.angle_beta   90.00
_cell.angle_gamma   90.00
#
_symmetry.space_group_name_H-M   'P 1'
#
loop_
_entity.id
_entity.type
_entity.pdbx_description
1 polymer ?
#
loop_
_entity_poly.entity_id
_entity_poly.type
_entity_poly.pdbx_seq_one_letter_code
_entity_poly.pdbx_strand_id
1 'polypeptide(L)'
;MKNWSFKNLKFKKCLLFSFITILSTAPIITVVSCTNRNTTNQNSEIFLNLNNKRDFNNNDLLRFETNNQINILSEINEYFTNNQIDNLINRLSFSIDYNNVRRNVNNIFNIVFPIRVRLNLTSHNKAKYQQGLYSEHTIEVYVKDAISKAKSELETLNVDKEKGKQETKVENLEEVVKQQEELKKAFEELKTLKSSDLKVTLNNNKFKKDLLEKWSIHDLNSKQLKEMFAVDESKFKEIEKKYQNFEFKLTLEDVDFKDANLKQNEGNLKIRVGVNNKKENVKDNFQAGFSLFSKFNFDWNDSFWKKLKLTDLVKVNTIANTENNTDLSSLDKSNLIVKTYSDQIKDISINKITSKDFRNASIELNLKLLDSSSFKLVKNIGVGNYSLLFTNQFTKQHIKAPSFATERLDATILPSIDKSFFGSFNSELFSGGYGISRAFYNEKVKTPSYMHIGEDYIANDHQEVLMPYDGEVIAAYEFTTTRPREGVGTVMVLKIPVSSLDWSPKQKEIYLNNNSDHIFMSFLHLDASRTLNNPKLGWQAKTVELEHISRNGRILNRGNKRTIQVVPTLTPNNPTKVKKGEIIGYLGSESTNGGWMSHAHVNLYTNRTHYLTKNYFNLKASNNFLNPDD
;
A
#
# COMPACT_ATOMS: atom_id res chain seq x y z
N MET A 1 8.65 -33.55 32.18
CA MET A 1 7.90 -33.25 30.94
C MET A 1 6.42 -33.41 31.23
N LYS A 2 5.66 -32.32 31.30
CA LYS A 2 4.20 -32.35 31.49
C LYS A 2 3.55 -32.12 30.12
N ASN A 3 2.74 -33.07 29.66
CA ASN A 3 1.92 -32.96 28.46
C ASN A 3 0.97 -31.77 28.58
N TRP A 4 1.02 -30.84 27.62
CA TRP A 4 0.03 -29.77 27.47
C TRP A 4 -0.77 -30.03 26.20
N SER A 5 -2.06 -30.30 26.40
CA SER A 5 -3.07 -30.54 25.37
C SER A 5 -3.59 -29.20 24.86
N PHE A 6 -3.39 -28.90 23.57
CA PHE A 6 -4.11 -27.84 22.88
C PHE A 6 -5.52 -28.33 22.54
N LYS A 7 -6.54 -27.83 23.25
CA LYS A 7 -7.95 -28.03 22.86
C LYS A 7 -8.67 -26.70 22.75
N ASN A 8 -9.38 -26.58 21.62
CA ASN A 8 -10.39 -25.60 21.23
C ASN A 8 -9.90 -24.24 20.70
N LEU A 9 -9.69 -24.15 19.39
CA LEU A 9 -9.68 -22.87 18.66
C LEU A 9 -10.70 -22.88 17.51
N LYS A 10 -11.62 -21.90 17.52
CA LYS A 10 -12.54 -21.59 16.42
C LYS A 10 -11.97 -20.42 15.59
N PHE A 11 -10.94 -20.70 14.79
CA PHE A 11 -10.28 -19.83 13.78
C PHE A 11 -11.18 -19.45 12.57
N LYS A 12 -12.49 -19.76 12.66
CA LYS A 12 -13.38 -20.04 11.53
C LYS A 12 -13.99 -18.83 10.82
N LYS A 13 -13.94 -17.62 11.39
CA LYS A 13 -14.74 -16.46 10.92
C LYS A 13 -13.92 -15.32 10.29
N CYS A 14 -12.67 -15.08 10.71
CA CYS A 14 -11.84 -14.00 10.14
C CYS A 14 -11.34 -14.30 8.72
N LEU A 15 -11.06 -15.57 8.40
CA LEU A 15 -10.65 -15.97 7.04
C LEU A 15 -11.79 -15.72 6.03
N LEU A 16 -13.04 -16.04 6.38
CA LEU A 16 -14.19 -15.97 5.48
C LEU A 16 -14.40 -14.56 4.89
N PHE A 17 -14.26 -13.50 5.69
CA PHE A 17 -14.42 -12.13 5.21
C PHE A 17 -13.28 -11.68 4.29
N SER A 18 -12.03 -12.07 4.58
CA SER A 18 -10.89 -11.81 3.70
C SER A 18 -11.02 -12.53 2.36
N PHE A 19 -11.58 -13.75 2.33
CA PHE A 19 -11.79 -14.53 1.10
C PHE A 19 -12.89 -13.98 0.21
N ILE A 20 -13.97 -13.40 0.77
CA ILE A 20 -15.02 -12.75 -0.03
C ILE A 20 -14.45 -11.54 -0.82
N THR A 21 -13.48 -10.83 -0.25
CA THR A 21 -12.74 -9.77 -0.96
C THR A 21 -11.83 -10.31 -2.06
N ILE A 22 -11.12 -11.43 -1.83
CA ILE A 22 -10.26 -12.09 -2.84
C ILE A 22 -11.09 -12.69 -3.99
N LEU A 23 -12.26 -13.25 -3.69
CA LEU A 23 -13.26 -13.72 -4.66
C LEU A 23 -13.87 -12.58 -5.50
N SER A 24 -13.67 -11.33 -5.07
CA SER A 24 -14.15 -10.14 -5.78
C SER A 24 -13.12 -9.56 -6.75
N THR A 25 -11.86 -9.99 -6.70
CA THR A 25 -10.78 -9.57 -7.62
C THR A 25 -10.39 -10.66 -8.63
N ALA A 26 -10.73 -11.93 -8.36
CA ALA A 26 -10.67 -12.98 -9.36
C ALA A 26 -12.00 -13.05 -10.16
N PRO A 27 -11.94 -13.15 -11.50
CA PRO A 27 -13.12 -13.32 -12.36
C PRO A 27 -13.58 -14.78 -12.26
N ILE A 28 -14.27 -15.11 -11.16
CA ILE A 28 -14.81 -16.44 -10.94
C ILE A 28 -16.34 -16.35 -10.92
N ILE A 29 -16.94 -17.15 -11.78
CA ILE A 29 -18.37 -17.41 -11.86
C ILE A 29 -18.65 -18.53 -10.85
N THR A 30 -19.12 -18.15 -9.66
CA THR A 30 -19.90 -19.05 -8.80
C THR A 30 -20.98 -18.21 -8.12
N VAL A 31 -22.23 -18.53 -8.44
CA VAL A 31 -23.41 -18.03 -7.73
C VAL A 31 -23.50 -18.83 -6.44
N VAL A 32 -23.14 -18.23 -5.31
CA VAL A 32 -23.33 -18.86 -3.99
C VAL A 32 -24.34 -18.05 -3.21
N SER A 33 -25.57 -18.58 -3.16
CA SER A 33 -26.61 -18.17 -2.23
C SER A 33 -26.28 -18.71 -0.84
N CYS A 34 -25.94 -17.85 0.11
CA CYS A 34 -25.75 -18.24 1.50
C CYS A 34 -26.97 -17.89 2.35
N THR A 35 -27.71 -18.93 2.74
CA THR A 35 -28.71 -18.91 3.81
C THR A 35 -28.07 -18.76 5.19
N ASN A 36 -28.68 -17.93 6.04
CA ASN A 36 -28.29 -17.58 7.40
C ASN A 36 -27.96 -18.76 8.33
N ARG A 37 -26.91 -18.58 9.16
CA ARG A 37 -26.85 -19.12 10.53
C ARG A 37 -26.24 -18.10 11.50
N ASN A 38 -27.08 -17.62 12.41
CA ASN A 38 -26.71 -16.86 13.61
C ASN A 38 -25.64 -17.60 14.43
N THR A 39 -24.57 -16.91 14.86
CA THR A 39 -23.88 -17.20 16.14
C THR A 39 -22.98 -16.03 16.57
N THR A 40 -23.04 -15.78 17.87
CA THR A 40 -22.39 -14.76 18.70
C THR A 40 -20.87 -14.62 18.54
N ASN A 41 -20.41 -13.38 18.74
CA ASN A 41 -19.02 -12.91 18.67
C ASN A 41 -18.23 -13.28 19.93
N GLN A 42 -17.17 -14.08 19.77
CA GLN A 42 -16.02 -14.10 20.67
C GLN A 42 -14.76 -14.32 19.83
N ASN A 43 -13.77 -13.43 19.99
CA ASN A 43 -12.50 -13.44 19.26
C ASN A 43 -11.61 -14.58 19.77
N SER A 44 -10.96 -15.31 18.87
CA SER A 44 -9.97 -16.34 19.21
C SER A 44 -8.65 -15.72 19.69
N GLU A 45 -8.14 -16.19 20.84
CA GLU A 45 -6.86 -15.81 21.45
C GLU A 45 -5.79 -16.86 21.11
N ILE A 46 -4.60 -16.42 20.70
CA ILE A 46 -3.39 -17.24 20.60
C ILE A 46 -2.46 -16.77 21.71
N PHE A 47 -2.20 -17.62 22.69
CA PHE A 47 -1.25 -17.31 23.77
C PHE A 47 0.16 -17.73 23.35
N LEU A 48 1.08 -16.77 23.28
CA LEU A 48 2.51 -17.03 23.12
C LEU A 48 3.25 -16.58 24.39
N ASN A 49 3.86 -17.53 25.09
CA ASN A 49 4.80 -17.25 26.17
C ASN A 49 6.22 -17.19 25.57
N LEU A 50 6.67 -16.00 25.20
CA LEU A 50 8.04 -15.74 24.73
C LEU A 50 8.96 -15.50 25.93
N ASN A 51 9.17 -16.55 26.72
CA ASN A 51 10.24 -16.61 27.70
C ASN A 51 11.19 -17.71 27.25
N ASN A 52 12.21 -17.36 26.46
CA ASN A 52 13.58 -17.86 26.64
C ASN A 52 14.55 -17.42 25.54
N LYS A 53 15.61 -16.75 26.02
CA LYS A 53 17.02 -16.69 25.53
C LYS A 53 17.36 -15.84 24.30
N ARG A 54 18.01 -14.70 24.62
CA ARG A 54 19.36 -14.27 24.18
C ARG A 54 19.90 -15.05 22.96
N ASP A 55 20.17 -14.31 21.89
CA ASP A 55 20.72 -14.73 20.60
C ASP A 55 19.82 -15.66 19.79
N PHE A 56 18.97 -15.05 18.94
CA PHE A 56 18.39 -15.75 17.79
C PHE A 56 19.53 -16.18 16.86
N ASN A 57 20.06 -17.36 17.09
CA ASN A 57 20.84 -18.05 16.09
C ASN A 57 19.87 -18.47 14.97
N ASN A 58 20.23 -18.27 13.70
CA ASN A 58 19.34 -18.44 12.54
C ASN A 58 18.56 -19.77 12.54
N ASN A 59 19.08 -20.83 13.16
CA ASN A 59 18.44 -22.14 13.23
C ASN A 59 17.25 -22.24 14.20
N ASP A 60 17.23 -21.47 15.30
CA ASP A 60 16.12 -21.50 16.27
C ASP A 60 14.96 -20.60 15.83
N LEU A 61 15.28 -19.48 15.17
CA LEU A 61 14.30 -18.69 14.42
C LEU A 61 13.69 -19.57 13.32
N LEU A 62 14.51 -20.23 12.50
CA LEU A 62 14.04 -21.10 11.43
C LEU A 62 13.18 -22.27 11.93
N ARG A 63 13.51 -22.90 13.07
CA ARG A 63 12.68 -23.95 13.68
C ARG A 63 11.35 -23.40 14.23
N PHE A 64 11.38 -22.24 14.89
CA PHE A 64 10.18 -21.58 15.39
C PHE A 64 9.26 -21.10 14.25
N GLU A 65 9.85 -20.53 13.20
CA GLU A 65 9.21 -20.11 11.95
C GLU A 65 8.58 -21.31 11.25
N THR A 66 9.34 -22.40 11.08
CA THR A 66 8.83 -23.63 10.46
C THR A 66 7.67 -24.22 11.26
N ASN A 67 7.75 -24.27 12.59
CA ASN A 67 6.68 -24.80 13.43
C ASN A 67 5.41 -23.93 13.40
N ASN A 68 5.55 -22.60 13.46
CA ASN A 68 4.40 -21.70 13.35
C ASN A 68 3.80 -21.69 11.95
N GLN A 69 4.63 -21.77 10.92
CA GLN A 69 4.17 -21.92 9.54
C GLN A 69 3.41 -23.23 9.35
N ILE A 70 3.96 -24.35 9.83
CA ILE A 70 3.26 -25.63 9.77
C ILE A 70 1.92 -25.53 10.51
N ASN A 71 1.86 -24.96 11.71
CA ASN A 71 0.61 -24.87 12.47
C ASN A 71 -0.41 -23.94 11.79
N ILE A 72 -0.01 -22.72 11.41
CA ILE A 72 -0.91 -21.75 10.76
C ILE A 72 -1.38 -22.29 9.40
N LEU A 73 -0.47 -22.81 8.58
CA LEU A 73 -0.83 -23.36 7.27
C LEU A 73 -1.64 -24.66 7.39
N SER A 74 -1.35 -25.50 8.39
CA SER A 74 -2.14 -26.70 8.68
C SER A 74 -3.54 -26.33 9.13
N GLU A 75 -3.72 -25.33 10.00
CA GLU A 75 -5.03 -24.86 10.43
C GLU A 75 -5.84 -24.27 9.27
N ILE A 76 -5.18 -23.50 8.39
CA ILE A 76 -5.78 -22.99 7.15
C ILE A 76 -6.22 -24.17 6.27
N ASN A 77 -5.33 -25.14 6.02
CA ASN A 77 -5.59 -26.29 5.15
C ASN A 77 -6.65 -27.24 5.70
N GLU A 78 -6.60 -27.54 7.00
CA GLU A 78 -7.57 -28.38 7.72
C GLU A 78 -8.96 -27.73 7.72
N TYR A 79 -9.04 -26.41 7.94
CA TYR A 79 -10.30 -25.68 7.84
C TYR A 79 -10.93 -25.82 6.45
N PHE A 80 -10.15 -25.71 5.38
CA PHE A 80 -10.69 -25.81 4.02
C PHE A 80 -11.09 -27.23 3.62
N THR A 81 -10.28 -28.21 4.02
CA THR A 81 -10.56 -29.63 3.80
C THR A 81 -11.85 -30.07 4.51
N ASN A 82 -12.04 -29.65 5.77
CA ASN A 82 -13.17 -30.07 6.60
C ASN A 82 -14.51 -29.39 6.26
N ASN A 83 -14.51 -28.32 5.46
CA ASN A 83 -15.72 -27.60 5.08
C ASN A 83 -16.14 -27.81 3.62
N GLN A 84 -15.56 -28.80 2.91
CA GLN A 84 -15.88 -29.14 1.51
C GLN A 84 -15.87 -27.92 0.57
N ILE A 85 -14.93 -26.99 0.78
CA ILE A 85 -14.96 -25.71 0.08
C ILE A 85 -14.28 -25.84 -1.29
N ASP A 86 -15.03 -25.45 -2.33
CA ASP A 86 -14.74 -25.30 -3.77
C ASP A 86 -13.32 -25.60 -4.30
N ASN A 87 -13.26 -26.17 -5.52
CA ASN A 87 -12.05 -26.38 -6.34
C ASN A 87 -11.12 -25.16 -6.45
N LEU A 88 -11.62 -23.94 -6.23
CA LEU A 88 -10.82 -22.74 -6.20
C LEU A 88 -9.83 -22.71 -5.02
N ILE A 89 -10.28 -23.09 -3.83
CA ILE A 89 -9.46 -22.96 -2.62
C ILE A 89 -8.29 -23.94 -2.66
N ASN A 90 -8.50 -25.13 -3.20
CA ASN A 90 -7.44 -26.12 -3.43
C ASN A 90 -6.33 -25.63 -4.38
N ARG A 91 -6.56 -24.54 -5.14
CA ARG A 91 -5.56 -23.92 -6.02
C ARG A 91 -4.81 -22.77 -5.36
N LEU A 92 -5.20 -22.39 -4.14
CA LEU A 92 -4.52 -21.34 -3.39
C LEU A 92 -3.26 -21.90 -2.73
N SER A 93 -2.17 -21.17 -2.87
CA SER A 93 -0.93 -21.41 -2.14
C SER A 93 -0.70 -20.29 -1.14
N PHE A 94 -0.23 -20.65 0.05
CA PHE A 94 -0.01 -19.72 1.16
C PHE A 94 1.47 -19.71 1.54
N SER A 95 2.03 -18.52 1.76
CA SER A 95 3.37 -18.36 2.33
C SER A 95 3.41 -17.19 3.29
N ILE A 96 4.29 -17.25 4.29
CA ILE A 96 4.52 -16.14 5.21
C ILE A 96 5.60 -15.24 4.60
N ASP A 97 5.37 -13.94 4.63
CA ASP A 97 6.37 -12.93 4.27
C ASP A 97 7.22 -12.57 5.49
N TYR A 98 8.20 -13.42 5.79
CA TYR A 98 9.03 -13.31 6.99
C TYR A 98 9.77 -11.98 7.10
N ASN A 99 10.25 -11.46 5.97
CA ASN A 99 10.97 -10.18 5.92
C ASN A 99 10.08 -8.98 6.31
N ASN A 100 8.76 -9.15 6.27
CA ASN A 100 7.78 -8.12 6.59
C ASN A 100 7.00 -8.40 7.89
N VAL A 101 7.41 -9.40 8.68
CA VAL A 101 6.93 -9.60 10.05
C VAL A 101 7.42 -8.45 10.91
N ARG A 102 6.50 -7.70 11.49
CA ARG A 102 6.82 -6.44 12.17
C ARG A 102 5.87 -6.12 13.28
N ARG A 103 6.32 -5.33 14.27
CA ARG A 103 5.38 -4.72 15.23
C ARG A 103 4.47 -3.75 14.50
N ASN A 104 3.17 -3.78 14.81
CA ASN A 104 2.23 -2.84 14.21
C ASN A 104 2.46 -1.43 14.77
N VAL A 105 2.99 -0.53 13.96
CA VAL A 105 3.21 0.88 14.36
C VAL A 105 1.94 1.62 14.76
N ASN A 106 0.76 1.11 14.36
CA ASN A 106 -0.55 1.70 14.69
C ASN A 106 -1.23 0.99 15.87
N ASN A 107 -0.67 -0.12 16.34
CA ASN A 107 -1.09 -0.79 17.56
C ASN A 107 0.11 -1.55 18.13
N ILE A 108 0.83 -0.90 19.05
CA ILE A 108 2.06 -1.43 19.61
C ILE A 108 1.89 -2.82 20.24
N PHE A 109 0.69 -3.19 20.67
CA PHE A 109 0.41 -4.48 21.30
C PHE A 109 0.25 -5.62 20.28
N ASN A 110 0.35 -5.34 18.98
CA ASN A 110 0.20 -6.34 17.94
C ASN A 110 1.50 -6.56 17.16
N ILE A 111 1.76 -7.81 16.78
CA ILE A 111 2.70 -8.16 15.72
C ILE A 111 1.91 -8.50 14.45
N VAL A 112 2.34 -7.94 13.32
CA VAL A 112 1.79 -8.21 11.99
C VAL A 112 2.57 -9.36 11.38
N PHE A 113 1.86 -10.43 11.01
CA PHE A 113 2.32 -11.56 10.23
C PHE A 113 1.65 -11.49 8.85
N PRO A 114 2.35 -11.01 7.82
CA PRO A 114 1.79 -10.96 6.48
C PRO A 114 1.80 -12.37 5.86
N ILE A 115 0.63 -12.83 5.42
CA ILE A 115 0.43 -14.09 4.70
C ILE A 115 0.12 -13.76 3.25
N ARG A 116 0.98 -14.21 2.35
CA ARG A 116 0.76 -14.14 0.90
C ARG A 116 -0.13 -15.29 0.47
N VAL A 117 -1.19 -14.94 -0.25
CA VAL A 117 -2.15 -15.85 -0.84
C VAL A 117 -2.00 -15.74 -2.34
N ARG A 118 -1.54 -16.81 -2.96
CA ARG A 118 -1.29 -16.88 -4.40
C ARG A 118 -2.28 -17.83 -5.05
N LEU A 119 -2.83 -17.40 -6.19
CA LEU A 119 -3.70 -18.19 -7.07
C LEU A 119 -3.06 -18.26 -8.46
N ASN A 120 -2.61 -19.44 -8.86
CA ASN A 120 -2.14 -19.65 -10.24
C ASN A 120 -3.30 -19.50 -11.22
N LEU A 121 -3.10 -18.67 -12.25
CA LEU A 121 -4.12 -18.40 -13.25
C LEU A 121 -4.24 -19.57 -14.22
N THR A 122 -5.48 -19.97 -14.51
CA THR A 122 -5.80 -21.06 -15.44
C THR A 122 -6.64 -20.51 -16.56
N SER A 123 -6.23 -20.75 -17.80
CA SER A 123 -6.99 -20.36 -18.99
C SER A 123 -8.41 -20.93 -18.94
N HIS A 124 -9.37 -20.16 -19.42
CA HIS A 124 -10.77 -20.55 -19.53
C HIS A 124 -11.38 -20.03 -20.84
N ASN A 125 -12.69 -20.23 -21.03
CA ASN A 125 -13.41 -19.86 -22.25
C ASN A 125 -13.38 -18.35 -22.59
N LYS A 126 -13.14 -17.48 -21.61
CA LYS A 126 -13.16 -16.01 -21.79
C LYS A 126 -11.77 -15.35 -21.64
N ALA A 127 -10.75 -16.09 -21.22
CA ALA A 127 -9.40 -15.55 -21.08
C ALA A 127 -8.35 -16.65 -21.24
N LYS A 128 -7.26 -16.33 -21.94
CA LYS A 128 -6.08 -17.18 -22.09
C LYS A 128 -4.93 -16.55 -21.33
N TYR A 129 -4.35 -17.31 -20.40
CA TYR A 129 -3.22 -16.89 -19.58
C TYR A 129 -1.96 -17.65 -20.00
N GLN A 130 -0.84 -16.92 -20.05
CA GLN A 130 0.51 -17.47 -20.16
C GLN A 130 0.82 -18.37 -18.95
N GLN A 131 1.59 -19.42 -19.17
CA GLN A 131 2.01 -20.31 -18.08
C GLN A 131 2.85 -19.54 -17.05
N GLY A 132 2.63 -19.81 -15.77
CA GLY A 132 3.37 -19.19 -14.68
C GLY A 132 2.78 -17.89 -14.15
N LEU A 133 1.75 -17.32 -14.79
CA LEU A 133 1.02 -16.17 -14.25
C LEU A 133 0.22 -16.57 -13.00
N TYR A 134 0.21 -15.67 -12.02
CA TYR A 134 -0.55 -15.83 -10.79
C TYR A 134 -1.08 -14.48 -10.30
N SER A 135 -2.17 -14.52 -9.55
CA SER A 135 -2.61 -13.40 -8.70
C SER A 135 -2.09 -13.63 -7.30
N GLU A 136 -1.52 -12.61 -6.67
CA GLU A 136 -1.09 -12.66 -5.28
C GLU A 136 -1.76 -11.55 -4.47
N HIS A 137 -2.08 -11.84 -3.22
CA HIS A 137 -2.58 -10.88 -2.26
C HIS A 137 -1.98 -11.14 -0.89
N THR A 138 -1.62 -10.09 -0.15
CA THR A 138 -1.08 -10.21 1.21
C THR A 138 -2.14 -9.88 2.24
N ILE A 139 -2.44 -10.85 3.11
CA ILE A 139 -3.33 -10.70 4.26
C ILE A 139 -2.48 -10.45 5.50
N GLU A 140 -2.76 -9.37 6.22
CA GLU A 140 -2.11 -9.10 7.50
C GLU A 140 -2.84 -9.84 8.64
N VAL A 141 -2.17 -10.82 9.26
CA VAL A 141 -2.63 -11.49 10.48
C VAL A 141 -1.99 -10.83 11.70
N TYR A 142 -2.75 -10.65 12.78
CA TYR A 142 -2.29 -9.94 13.97
C TYR A 142 -2.18 -10.89 15.16
N VAL A 143 -0.98 -11.00 15.73
CA VAL A 143 -0.76 -11.59 17.06
C VAL A 143 -0.98 -10.50 18.10
N LYS A 144 -2.06 -10.62 18.88
CA LYS A 144 -2.44 -9.66 19.92
C LYS A 144 -1.62 -9.83 21.18
N ASP A 145 -1.59 -8.79 22.00
CA ASP A 145 -0.96 -8.77 23.33
C ASP A 145 0.51 -9.20 23.31
N ALA A 146 1.21 -8.93 22.21
CA ALA A 146 2.61 -9.27 22.06
C ALA A 146 3.46 -8.53 23.11
N ILE A 147 4.23 -9.30 23.88
CA ILE A 147 5.19 -8.79 24.88
C ILE A 147 6.01 -7.68 24.24
N SER A 148 6.10 -6.53 24.89
CA SER A 148 6.85 -5.39 24.33
C SER A 148 8.35 -5.70 24.28
N LYS A 149 9.04 -5.13 23.29
CA LYS A 149 10.50 -5.29 23.18
C LYS A 149 11.19 -4.83 24.47
N ALA A 150 10.74 -3.70 25.03
CA ALA A 150 11.28 -3.16 26.28
C ALA A 150 11.10 -4.13 27.46
N LYS A 151 9.93 -4.77 27.58
CA LYS A 151 9.67 -5.76 28.64
C LYS A 151 10.56 -6.99 28.50
N SER A 152 10.68 -7.53 27.28
CA SER A 152 11.56 -8.66 27.01
C SER A 152 13.04 -8.32 27.28
N GLU A 153 13.50 -7.13 26.90
CA GLU A 153 14.86 -6.65 27.16
C GLU A 153 15.11 -6.44 28.67
N LEU A 154 14.12 -5.93 29.40
CA LEU A 154 14.19 -5.75 30.86
C LEU A 154 14.26 -7.10 31.60
N GLU A 155 13.41 -8.07 31.25
CA GLU A 155 13.44 -9.44 31.80
C GLU A 155 14.82 -10.07 31.57
N THR A 156 15.35 -9.85 30.37
CA THR A 156 16.65 -10.34 29.94
C THR A 156 17.79 -9.74 30.76
N LEU A 157 17.82 -8.42 30.93
CA LEU A 157 18.85 -7.71 31.72
C LEU A 157 18.77 -8.03 33.22
N ASN A 158 17.59 -8.36 33.73
CA ASN A 158 17.43 -8.76 35.13
C ASN A 158 18.00 -10.15 35.47
N VAL A 159 18.11 -11.04 34.47
CA VAL A 159 18.72 -12.38 34.63
C VAL A 159 20.25 -12.31 34.63
N ASP A 160 20.83 -11.38 33.89
CA ASP A 160 22.27 -11.17 33.89
C ASP A 160 22.67 -10.24 35.03
N LYS A 161 23.57 -10.71 35.90
CA LYS A 161 24.07 -9.96 37.07
C LYS A 161 24.99 -8.78 36.72
N GLU A 162 24.73 -8.04 35.63
CA GLU A 162 25.45 -6.81 35.26
C GLU A 162 24.70 -5.53 35.66
N LYS A 163 23.87 -5.57 36.71
CA LYS A 163 23.07 -4.42 37.17
C LYS A 163 23.92 -3.16 37.40
N GLY A 164 25.13 -3.29 37.95
CA GLY A 164 25.97 -2.14 38.30
C GLY A 164 26.58 -1.34 37.14
N LYS A 165 26.48 -1.79 35.87
CA LYS A 165 27.01 -1.05 34.69
C LYS A 165 25.93 -0.49 33.76
N GLN A 166 24.64 -0.80 34.01
CA GLN A 166 23.54 -0.46 33.11
C GLN A 166 22.29 0.09 33.84
N GLU A 167 22.43 0.61 35.07
CA GLU A 167 21.31 1.10 35.89
C GLU A 167 20.42 2.10 35.14
N THR A 168 21.01 3.12 34.51
CA THR A 168 20.26 4.10 33.70
C THR A 168 19.48 3.47 32.54
N LYS A 169 20.01 2.39 31.93
CA LYS A 169 19.31 1.67 30.85
C LYS A 169 18.11 0.90 31.40
N VAL A 170 18.26 0.29 32.57
CA VAL A 170 17.17 -0.43 33.26
C VAL A 170 16.07 0.54 33.65
N GLU A 171 16.39 1.67 34.28
CA GLU A 171 15.42 2.70 34.66
C GLU A 171 14.64 3.23 33.45
N ASN A 172 15.32 3.53 32.34
CA ASN A 172 14.68 3.95 31.10
C ASN A 172 13.73 2.88 30.54
N LEU A 173 14.13 1.60 30.59
CA LEU A 173 13.27 0.50 30.13
C LEU A 173 12.06 0.30 31.04
N GLU A 174 12.22 0.42 32.36
CA GLU A 174 11.12 0.37 33.34
C GLU A 174 10.11 1.49 33.09
N GLU A 175 10.56 2.71 32.83
CA GLU A 175 9.68 3.82 32.48
C GLU A 175 8.90 3.54 31.18
N VAL A 176 9.59 3.05 30.14
CA VAL A 176 8.95 2.68 28.86
C VAL A 176 7.90 1.59 29.06
N VAL A 177 8.21 0.55 29.85
CA VAL A 177 7.25 -0.52 30.16
C VAL A 177 6.03 0.03 30.90
N LYS A 178 6.24 0.88 31.92
CA LYS A 178 5.15 1.53 32.65
C LYS A 178 4.25 2.36 31.73
N GLN A 179 4.83 3.19 30.86
CA GLN A 179 4.07 3.99 29.89
C GLN A 179 3.25 3.09 28.95
N GLN A 180 3.80 1.96 28.50
CA GLN A 180 3.10 1.01 27.64
C GLN A 180 1.95 0.31 28.36
N GLU A 181 2.11 -0.03 29.64
CA GLU A 181 1.05 -0.61 30.46
C GLU A 181 -0.08 0.39 30.73
N GLU A 182 0.24 1.65 30.99
CA GLU A 182 -0.75 2.73 31.13
C GLU A 182 -1.49 3.00 29.81
N LEU A 183 -0.76 3.04 28.67
CA LEU A 183 -1.34 3.15 27.33
C LEU A 183 -2.29 1.97 27.07
N LYS A 184 -1.91 0.76 27.49
CA LYS A 184 -2.75 -0.44 27.35
C LYS A 184 -4.06 -0.26 28.11
N LYS A 185 -4.03 0.21 29.36
CA LYS A 185 -5.24 0.49 30.15
C LYS A 185 -6.16 1.50 29.44
N ALA A 186 -5.59 2.60 28.95
CA ALA A 186 -6.34 3.60 28.18
C ALA A 186 -6.95 3.01 26.90
N PHE A 187 -6.21 2.15 26.19
CA PHE A 187 -6.67 1.46 24.99
C PHE A 187 -7.77 0.41 25.27
N GLU A 188 -7.68 -0.33 26.37
CA GLU A 188 -8.74 -1.24 26.82
C GLU A 188 -10.03 -0.48 27.13
N GLU A 189 -9.94 0.65 27.83
CA GLU A 189 -11.11 1.50 28.09
C GLU A 189 -11.70 2.02 26.77
N LEU A 190 -10.87 2.47 25.81
CA LEU A 190 -11.36 2.84 24.48
C LEU A 190 -12.12 1.72 23.77
N LYS A 191 -11.66 0.47 23.89
CA LYS A 191 -12.33 -0.69 23.29
C LYS A 191 -13.71 -0.97 23.88
N THR A 192 -14.08 -0.35 25.00
CA THR A 192 -15.44 -0.42 25.53
C THR A 192 -16.43 0.42 24.73
N LEU A 193 -15.95 1.40 23.94
CA LEU A 193 -16.78 2.19 23.04
C LEU A 193 -17.48 1.28 22.02
N LYS A 194 -18.79 1.38 21.96
CA LYS A 194 -19.64 0.69 21.00
C LYS A 194 -20.04 1.64 19.88
N SER A 195 -20.41 1.09 18.74
CA SER A 195 -21.00 1.86 17.63
C SER A 195 -22.21 2.70 18.07
N SER A 196 -23.01 2.22 19.02
CA SER A 196 -24.16 2.94 19.59
C SER A 196 -23.78 4.20 20.37
N ASP A 197 -22.56 4.26 20.89
CA ASP A 197 -22.08 5.37 21.73
C ASP A 197 -21.60 6.55 20.87
N LEU A 198 -21.42 6.33 19.56
CA LEU A 198 -20.99 7.32 18.58
C LEU A 198 -22.13 7.62 17.62
N LYS A 199 -23.21 8.24 18.10
CA LYS A 199 -24.38 8.52 17.27
C LYS A 199 -24.02 9.48 16.13
N VAL A 200 -24.31 9.06 14.90
CA VAL A 200 -24.02 9.86 13.70
C VAL A 200 -25.28 10.56 13.21
N THR A 201 -25.15 11.84 12.89
CA THR A 201 -26.16 12.65 12.24
C THR A 201 -25.62 13.23 10.93
N LEU A 202 -26.50 13.38 9.95
CA LEU A 202 -26.13 13.78 8.60
C LEU A 202 -26.44 15.26 8.38
N ASN A 203 -25.46 16.01 7.87
CA ASN A 203 -25.62 17.43 7.58
C ASN A 203 -25.79 17.64 6.06
N ASN A 204 -27.04 17.72 5.62
CA ASN A 204 -27.44 17.67 4.21
C ASN A 204 -27.40 19.06 3.52
N ASN A 205 -26.20 19.64 3.37
CA ASN A 205 -26.02 20.95 2.72
C ASN A 205 -25.63 20.82 1.22
N LYS A 206 -26.21 21.66 0.34
CA LYS A 206 -26.09 21.64 -1.13
C LYS A 206 -24.64 21.77 -1.63
N PHE A 207 -23.80 22.56 -0.97
CA PHE A 207 -22.37 22.78 -1.33
C PHE A 207 -21.54 21.48 -1.40
N LYS A 208 -21.95 20.44 -0.69
CA LYS A 208 -21.21 19.17 -0.62
C LYS A 208 -21.46 18.25 -1.82
N LYS A 209 -22.55 18.48 -2.58
CA LYS A 209 -22.93 17.63 -3.71
C LYS A 209 -22.00 17.84 -4.93
N ASP A 210 -21.59 19.07 -5.22
CA ASP A 210 -20.68 19.39 -6.35
C ASP A 210 -19.27 18.79 -6.15
N LEU A 211 -18.77 18.81 -4.91
CA LEU A 211 -17.50 18.17 -4.56
C LEU A 211 -17.55 16.64 -4.79
N LEU A 212 -18.72 16.04 -4.54
CA LEU A 212 -18.98 14.60 -4.70
C LEU A 212 -19.26 14.19 -6.16
N GLU A 213 -19.57 15.15 -7.03
CA GLU A 213 -19.60 14.91 -8.48
C GLU A 213 -18.18 14.81 -9.06
N LYS A 214 -17.22 15.57 -8.49
CA LYS A 214 -15.82 15.49 -8.87
C LYS A 214 -15.09 14.30 -8.23
N TRP A 215 -15.38 14.01 -6.96
CA TRP A 215 -14.69 12.98 -6.17
C TRP A 215 -15.70 11.98 -5.58
N SER A 216 -15.38 10.68 -5.54
CA SER A 216 -16.23 9.74 -4.83
C SER A 216 -16.30 10.09 -3.34
N ILE A 217 -17.36 9.68 -2.62
CA ILE A 217 -17.41 9.84 -1.16
C ILE A 217 -16.20 9.16 -0.48
N HIS A 218 -15.70 8.08 -1.09
CA HIS A 218 -14.52 7.35 -0.62
C HIS A 218 -13.19 8.10 -0.85
N ASP A 219 -13.20 9.12 -1.70
CA ASP A 219 -12.05 9.97 -2.05
C ASP A 219 -11.96 11.24 -1.17
N LEU A 220 -12.95 11.46 -0.31
CA LEU A 220 -12.98 12.58 0.62
C LEU A 220 -12.07 12.34 1.82
N ASN A 221 -11.44 13.42 2.30
CA ASN A 221 -10.60 13.39 3.50
C ASN A 221 -11.42 13.55 4.78
N SER A 222 -10.76 13.39 5.93
CA SER A 222 -11.43 13.47 7.23
C SER A 222 -12.11 14.81 7.49
N LYS A 223 -11.58 15.93 6.96
CA LYS A 223 -12.18 17.27 7.08
C LYS A 223 -13.51 17.35 6.34
N GLN A 224 -13.55 16.92 5.08
CA GLN A 224 -14.76 16.93 4.26
C GLN A 224 -15.83 15.98 4.82
N LEU A 225 -15.42 14.81 5.32
CA LEU A 225 -16.34 13.91 6.02
C LEU A 225 -16.91 14.55 7.29
N LYS A 226 -16.12 15.30 8.07
CA LYS A 226 -16.61 16.03 9.26
C LYS A 226 -17.58 17.16 8.92
N GLU A 227 -17.47 17.72 7.72
CA GLU A 227 -18.48 18.64 7.24
C GLU A 227 -19.79 17.89 6.97
N MET A 228 -19.74 16.69 6.37
CA MET A 228 -20.92 15.87 6.02
C MET A 228 -21.60 15.20 7.22
N PHE A 229 -20.84 14.78 8.21
CA PHE A 229 -21.31 13.97 9.33
C PHE A 229 -20.93 14.61 10.65
N ALA A 230 -21.90 14.72 11.55
CA ALA A 230 -21.66 15.08 12.94
C ALA A 230 -21.77 13.83 13.81
N VAL A 231 -20.81 13.65 14.71
CA VAL A 231 -20.72 12.49 15.62
C VAL A 231 -20.87 12.99 17.06
N ASP A 232 -21.73 12.35 17.84
CA ASP A 232 -21.73 12.53 19.29
C ASP A 232 -20.49 11.83 19.89
N GLU A 233 -19.57 12.64 20.39
CA GLU A 233 -18.30 12.18 20.96
C GLU A 233 -18.33 12.12 22.50
N SER A 234 -19.50 12.27 23.15
CA SER A 234 -19.60 12.44 24.61
C SER A 234 -18.90 11.31 25.38
N LYS A 235 -19.15 10.05 25.00
CA LYS A 235 -18.52 8.89 25.65
C LYS A 235 -17.02 8.81 25.40
N PHE A 236 -16.58 9.16 24.19
CA PHE A 236 -15.16 9.25 23.84
C PHE A 236 -14.46 10.32 24.69
N LYS A 237 -15.09 11.49 24.85
CA LYS A 237 -14.57 12.60 25.68
C LYS A 237 -14.50 12.27 27.17
N GLU A 238 -15.40 11.43 27.69
CA GLU A 238 -15.28 10.92 29.07
C GLU A 238 -14.01 10.09 29.25
N ILE A 239 -13.69 9.20 28.30
CA ILE A 239 -12.49 8.36 28.36
C ILE A 239 -11.23 9.23 28.23
N GLU A 240 -11.20 10.16 27.28
CA GLU A 240 -10.09 11.10 27.10
C GLU A 240 -9.77 11.87 28.41
N LYS A 241 -10.80 12.36 29.12
CA LYS A 241 -10.64 13.09 30.38
C LYS A 241 -10.03 12.26 31.52
N LYS A 242 -10.21 10.93 31.52
CA LYS A 242 -9.63 10.03 32.54
C LYS A 242 -8.12 9.82 32.35
N TYR A 243 -7.63 9.96 31.12
CA TYR A 243 -6.28 9.57 30.74
C TYR A 243 -5.48 10.75 30.16
N GLN A 244 -5.38 11.83 30.93
CA GLN A 244 -4.81 13.10 30.46
C GLN A 244 -3.33 13.03 30.06
N ASN A 245 -2.61 11.98 30.42
CA ASN A 245 -1.23 11.74 30.00
C ASN A 245 -1.12 11.27 28.54
N PHE A 246 -2.23 10.92 27.89
CA PHE A 246 -2.27 10.41 26.52
C PHE A 246 -3.03 11.36 25.60
N GLU A 247 -2.68 11.37 24.31
CA GLU A 247 -3.46 12.05 23.28
C GLU A 247 -4.49 11.07 22.73
N PHE A 248 -5.74 11.52 22.61
CA PHE A 248 -6.81 10.74 22.01
C PHE A 248 -7.23 11.37 20.70
N LYS A 249 -7.57 10.55 19.71
CA LYS A 249 -8.06 11.04 18.43
C LYS A 249 -9.24 10.22 17.92
N LEU A 250 -10.27 10.93 17.47
CA LEU A 250 -11.40 10.39 16.73
C LEU A 250 -11.41 11.01 15.33
N THR A 251 -11.40 10.17 14.30
CA THR A 251 -11.32 10.61 12.90
C THR A 251 -12.31 9.84 12.02
N LEU A 252 -12.99 10.54 11.13
CA LEU A 252 -13.88 9.94 10.14
C LEU A 252 -13.04 9.52 8.93
N GLU A 253 -13.06 8.23 8.58
CA GLU A 253 -12.16 7.66 7.55
C GLU A 253 -12.85 7.44 6.21
N ASP A 254 -14.10 6.97 6.27
CA ASP A 254 -14.83 6.48 5.10
C ASP A 254 -16.31 6.25 5.41
N VAL A 255 -17.07 5.93 4.37
CA VAL A 255 -18.44 5.44 4.45
C VAL A 255 -18.50 4.03 3.87
N ASP A 256 -19.31 3.17 4.49
CA ASP A 256 -19.61 1.84 3.97
C ASP A 256 -21.11 1.65 3.76
N PHE A 257 -21.44 1.31 2.53
CA PHE A 257 -22.79 1.06 2.07
C PHE A 257 -23.05 -0.43 1.79
N LYS A 258 -22.04 -1.30 1.88
CA LYS A 258 -22.07 -2.69 1.42
C LYS A 258 -22.36 -3.70 2.52
N ASP A 259 -22.37 -3.30 3.80
CA ASP A 259 -22.75 -4.18 4.90
C ASP A 259 -24.18 -4.72 4.69
N ALA A 260 -24.30 -6.05 4.66
CA ALA A 260 -25.55 -6.78 4.42
C ALA A 260 -26.62 -6.52 5.49
N ASN A 261 -26.23 -6.02 6.68
CA ASN A 261 -27.16 -5.68 7.76
C ASN A 261 -27.71 -4.25 7.67
N LEU A 262 -27.39 -3.51 6.60
CA LEU A 262 -27.92 -2.17 6.35
C LEU A 262 -29.25 -2.24 5.60
N LYS A 263 -30.23 -1.50 6.10
CA LYS A 263 -31.46 -1.23 5.34
C LYS A 263 -31.19 -0.36 4.11
N GLN A 264 -32.18 -0.23 3.23
CA GLN A 264 -32.09 0.57 2.01
C GLN A 264 -31.62 2.02 2.27
N ASN A 265 -32.09 2.61 3.37
CA ASN A 265 -31.84 4.00 3.74
C ASN A 265 -30.79 4.15 4.86
N GLU A 266 -29.95 3.12 5.05
CA GLU A 266 -28.89 3.08 6.05
C GLU A 266 -27.49 2.98 5.40
N GLY A 267 -26.52 3.64 6.03
CA GLY A 267 -25.09 3.53 5.77
C GLY A 267 -24.30 3.42 7.07
N ASN A 268 -23.06 2.94 6.99
CA ASN A 268 -22.12 2.94 8.11
C ASN A 268 -21.06 4.03 7.88
N LEU A 269 -20.85 4.89 8.88
CA LEU A 269 -19.68 5.77 8.92
C LEU A 269 -18.54 5.03 9.62
N LYS A 270 -17.39 4.93 8.96
CA LYS A 270 -16.17 4.34 9.53
C LYS A 270 -15.42 5.39 10.32
N ILE A 271 -15.27 5.15 11.63
CA ILE A 271 -14.68 6.07 12.59
C ILE A 271 -13.42 5.42 13.19
N ARG A 272 -12.26 6.02 12.98
CA ARG A 272 -11.01 5.64 13.66
C ARG A 272 -10.96 6.27 15.04
N VAL A 273 -10.71 5.45 16.05
CA VAL A 273 -10.35 5.93 17.39
C VAL A 273 -8.94 5.45 17.74
N GLY A 274 -8.16 6.31 18.39
CA GLY A 274 -6.79 6.00 18.77
C GLY A 274 -6.34 6.74 20.01
N VAL A 275 -5.31 6.19 20.65
CA VAL A 275 -4.60 6.75 21.79
C VAL A 275 -3.09 6.71 21.53
N ASN A 276 -2.36 7.76 21.91
CA ASN A 276 -0.91 7.83 21.83
C ASN A 276 -0.28 8.38 23.14
N ASN A 277 1.01 8.12 23.34
CA ASN A 277 1.79 8.56 24.51
C ASN A 277 2.30 10.03 24.47
N LYS A 278 1.68 10.90 23.68
CA LYS A 278 2.02 12.33 23.47
C LYS A 278 3.45 12.61 23.00
N LYS A 279 4.22 11.59 22.59
CA LYS A 279 5.56 11.81 22.02
C LYS A 279 5.42 12.30 20.59
N GLU A 280 6.07 13.42 20.28
CA GLU A 280 5.97 14.07 18.98
C GLU A 280 6.68 13.28 17.87
N ASN A 281 7.76 12.56 18.18
CA ASN A 281 8.57 11.85 17.19
C ASN A 281 8.08 10.42 16.94
N VAL A 282 8.10 9.98 15.68
CA VAL A 282 7.72 8.60 15.30
C VAL A 282 8.52 7.52 16.06
N LYS A 283 9.81 7.76 16.32
CA LYS A 283 10.71 6.79 16.98
C LYS A 283 10.30 6.49 18.43
N ASP A 284 9.82 7.50 19.14
CA ASP A 284 9.52 7.43 20.58
C ASP A 284 8.02 7.27 20.86
N ASN A 285 7.21 7.31 19.80
CA ASN A 285 5.76 7.25 19.89
C ASN A 285 5.25 5.81 20.01
N PHE A 286 4.38 5.60 20.99
CA PHE A 286 3.61 4.38 21.15
C PHE A 286 2.13 4.73 20.99
N GLN A 287 1.43 3.98 20.14
CA GLN A 287 0.03 4.22 19.85
C GLN A 287 -0.74 2.92 19.65
N ALA A 288 -2.04 3.00 19.89
CA ALA A 288 -2.99 1.95 19.58
C ALA A 288 -4.31 2.54 19.10
N GLY A 289 -4.95 1.88 18.15
CA GLY A 289 -6.23 2.32 17.62
C GLY A 289 -6.96 1.23 16.85
N PHE A 290 -8.25 1.46 16.66
CA PHE A 290 -9.16 0.58 15.92
C PHE A 290 -10.24 1.42 15.23
N SER A 291 -10.97 0.80 14.29
CA SER A 291 -12.08 1.45 13.61
C SER A 291 -13.40 0.89 14.12
N LEU A 292 -14.37 1.77 14.32
CA LEU A 292 -15.78 1.47 14.61
C LEU A 292 -16.63 1.83 13.39
N PHE A 293 -17.77 1.17 13.25
CA PHE A 293 -18.76 1.48 12.22
C PHE A 293 -20.05 1.93 12.90
N SER A 294 -20.41 3.19 12.74
CA SER A 294 -21.65 3.73 13.31
C SER A 294 -22.68 3.98 12.22
N LYS A 295 -23.91 3.50 12.46
CA LYS A 295 -25.00 3.61 11.49
C LYS A 295 -25.50 5.05 11.40
N PHE A 296 -25.81 5.49 10.20
CA PHE A 296 -26.56 6.71 9.93
C PHE A 296 -27.72 6.43 8.97
N ASN A 297 -28.76 7.24 9.08
CA ASN A 297 -29.91 7.21 8.19
C ASN A 297 -29.82 8.36 7.19
N PHE A 298 -30.33 8.13 5.98
CA PHE A 298 -30.51 9.15 4.96
C PHE A 298 -31.89 9.00 4.31
N ASP A 299 -32.32 10.03 3.58
CA ASP A 299 -33.58 9.96 2.84
C ASP A 299 -33.39 9.16 1.53
N TRP A 300 -34.12 8.05 1.38
CA TRP A 300 -34.09 7.23 0.16
C TRP A 300 -34.69 7.96 -1.05
N ASN A 301 -35.54 8.96 -0.82
CA ASN A 301 -36.11 9.79 -1.87
C ASN A 301 -35.13 10.87 -2.35
N ASP A 302 -34.05 11.16 -1.61
CA ASP A 302 -32.96 11.99 -2.11
C ASP A 302 -32.19 11.22 -3.18
N SER A 303 -32.32 11.65 -4.43
CA SER A 303 -31.68 11.03 -5.59
C SER A 303 -30.17 10.90 -5.44
N PHE A 304 -29.54 11.82 -4.69
CA PHE A 304 -28.11 11.78 -4.41
C PHE A 304 -27.74 10.55 -3.57
N TRP A 305 -28.37 10.38 -2.41
CA TRP A 305 -28.06 9.28 -1.50
C TRP A 305 -28.46 7.92 -2.07
N LYS A 306 -29.61 7.87 -2.77
CA LYS A 306 -30.03 6.68 -3.51
C LYS A 306 -28.98 6.28 -4.56
N LYS A 307 -28.53 7.23 -5.38
CA LYS A 307 -27.48 6.98 -6.39
C LYS A 307 -26.18 6.52 -5.73
N LEU A 308 -25.75 7.16 -4.65
CA LEU A 308 -24.51 6.84 -3.95
C LEU A 308 -24.54 5.41 -3.37
N LYS A 309 -25.60 5.06 -2.64
CA LYS A 309 -25.81 3.70 -2.11
C LYS A 309 -25.77 2.66 -3.23
N LEU A 310 -26.57 2.86 -4.28
CA LEU A 310 -26.63 1.92 -5.40
C LEU A 310 -25.30 1.80 -6.15
N THR A 311 -24.52 2.89 -6.24
CA THR A 311 -23.19 2.89 -6.85
C THR A 311 -22.23 1.95 -6.13
N ASP A 312 -22.29 1.90 -4.80
CA ASP A 312 -21.39 1.06 -3.99
C ASP A 312 -21.87 -0.39 -3.87
N LEU A 313 -23.18 -0.60 -3.99
CA LEU A 313 -23.77 -1.94 -4.04
C LEU A 313 -23.50 -2.67 -5.36
N VAL A 314 -23.02 -1.98 -6.40
CA VAL A 314 -22.74 -2.56 -7.72
C VAL A 314 -21.25 -2.52 -8.02
N LYS A 315 -20.69 -3.69 -8.36
CA LYS A 315 -19.31 -3.85 -8.80
C LYS A 315 -19.28 -4.25 -10.26
N VAL A 316 -18.46 -3.57 -11.05
CA VAL A 316 -18.15 -3.91 -12.44
C VAL A 316 -16.66 -4.22 -12.49
N ASN A 317 -16.30 -5.38 -13.03
CA ASN A 317 -14.93 -5.81 -13.20
C ASN A 317 -14.70 -6.27 -14.64
N THR A 318 -13.46 -6.13 -15.12
CA THR A 318 -12.97 -6.79 -16.33
C THR A 318 -12.75 -8.30 -16.08
N ILE A 319 -12.92 -9.12 -17.13
CA ILE A 319 -12.82 -10.58 -17.03
C ILE A 319 -11.40 -11.09 -17.19
N ALA A 320 -10.65 -10.63 -18.19
CA ALA A 320 -9.38 -11.27 -18.55
C ALA A 320 -8.21 -10.69 -17.78
N ASN A 321 -8.13 -9.37 -17.69
CA ASN A 321 -7.04 -8.67 -17.01
C ASN A 321 -7.63 -7.72 -15.97
N THR A 322 -6.80 -7.20 -15.07
CA THR A 322 -7.19 -6.08 -14.21
C THR A 322 -7.48 -4.83 -15.05
N GLU A 323 -8.18 -3.85 -14.50
CA GLU A 323 -8.42 -2.58 -15.18
C GLU A 323 -7.12 -1.89 -15.61
N ASN A 324 -6.07 -1.97 -14.79
CA ASN A 324 -4.72 -1.47 -15.12
C ASN A 324 -4.10 -2.17 -16.35
N ASN A 325 -4.49 -3.40 -16.66
CA ASN A 325 -3.92 -4.20 -17.74
C ASN A 325 -4.91 -4.45 -18.89
N THR A 326 -5.94 -3.60 -19.01
CA THR A 326 -6.99 -3.71 -20.01
C THR A 326 -7.07 -2.41 -20.82
N ASP A 327 -7.06 -2.51 -22.14
CA ASP A 327 -7.39 -1.37 -23.01
C ASP A 327 -8.91 -1.14 -22.96
N LEU A 328 -9.32 -0.10 -22.22
CA LEU A 328 -10.73 0.23 -22.04
C LEU A 328 -11.34 0.97 -23.24
N SER A 329 -10.54 1.29 -24.27
CA SER A 329 -11.04 1.89 -25.51
C SER A 329 -11.72 0.88 -26.45
N SER A 330 -11.43 -0.41 -26.29
CA SER A 330 -12.02 -1.50 -27.08
C SER A 330 -12.98 -2.38 -26.28
N LEU A 331 -13.46 -1.91 -25.13
CA LEU A 331 -14.24 -2.71 -24.19
C LEU A 331 -15.67 -2.95 -24.68
N ASP A 332 -16.13 -4.19 -24.58
CA ASP A 332 -17.52 -4.59 -24.83
C ASP A 332 -18.15 -5.34 -23.63
N LYS A 333 -19.44 -5.67 -23.75
CA LYS A 333 -20.21 -6.37 -22.70
C LYS A 333 -19.64 -7.75 -22.37
N SER A 334 -19.03 -8.44 -23.33
CA SER A 334 -18.46 -9.77 -23.15
C SER A 334 -17.19 -9.75 -22.29
N ASN A 335 -16.53 -8.58 -22.20
CA ASN A 335 -15.32 -8.38 -21.40
C ASN A 335 -15.60 -8.08 -19.92
N LEU A 336 -16.87 -7.95 -19.52
CA LEU A 336 -17.27 -7.46 -18.20
C LEU A 336 -18.03 -8.50 -17.38
N ILE A 337 -17.79 -8.46 -16.07
CA ILE A 337 -18.62 -9.11 -15.05
C ILE A 337 -19.21 -8.02 -14.17
N VAL A 338 -20.53 -8.05 -14.02
CA VAL A 338 -21.27 -7.17 -13.11
C VAL A 338 -21.78 -8.00 -11.94
N LYS A 339 -21.50 -7.56 -10.71
CA LYS A 339 -21.90 -8.19 -9.45
C LYS A 339 -22.61 -7.18 -8.57
N THR A 340 -23.42 -7.66 -7.63
CA THR A 340 -24.00 -6.83 -6.58
C THR A 340 -23.74 -7.40 -5.19
N TYR A 341 -23.68 -6.51 -4.20
CA TYR A 341 -23.56 -6.83 -2.78
C TYR A 341 -24.92 -6.84 -2.05
N SER A 342 -26.03 -6.61 -2.74
CA SER A 342 -27.34 -6.51 -2.11
C SER A 342 -28.42 -7.24 -2.90
N ASP A 343 -29.30 -7.91 -2.15
CA ASP A 343 -30.57 -8.48 -2.59
C ASP A 343 -31.61 -7.44 -3.01
N GLN A 344 -31.40 -6.15 -2.70
CA GLN A 344 -32.26 -5.04 -3.13
C GLN A 344 -32.26 -4.85 -4.66
N ILE A 345 -31.24 -5.36 -5.34
CA ILE A 345 -31.08 -5.29 -6.79
C ILE A 345 -31.38 -6.68 -7.37
N LYS A 346 -32.54 -6.81 -8.01
CA LYS A 346 -33.01 -8.07 -8.63
C LYS A 346 -32.24 -8.44 -9.87
N ASP A 347 -31.92 -7.45 -10.69
CA ASP A 347 -31.26 -7.65 -11.98
C ASP A 347 -30.43 -6.43 -12.38
N ILE A 348 -29.37 -6.67 -13.14
CA ILE A 348 -28.48 -5.63 -13.67
C ILE A 348 -28.17 -5.95 -15.13
N SER A 349 -28.52 -5.03 -16.02
CA SER A 349 -28.14 -5.13 -17.43
C SER A 349 -27.25 -3.96 -17.84
N ILE A 350 -26.26 -4.24 -18.69
CA ILE A 350 -25.41 -3.21 -19.28
C ILE A 350 -26.19 -2.58 -20.44
N ASN A 351 -26.51 -1.29 -20.33
CA ASN A 351 -27.14 -0.53 -21.40
C ASN A 351 -26.09 -0.09 -22.43
N LYS A 352 -25.12 0.71 -21.98
CA LYS A 352 -24.13 1.37 -22.82
C LYS A 352 -22.75 1.36 -22.18
N ILE A 353 -21.72 1.23 -23.01
CA ILE A 353 -20.31 1.42 -22.64
C ILE A 353 -19.82 2.65 -23.40
N THR A 354 -19.21 3.59 -22.69
CA THR A 354 -18.62 4.79 -23.28
C THR A 354 -17.16 4.86 -22.86
N SER A 355 -16.23 4.61 -23.78
CA SER A 355 -14.82 4.84 -23.52
C SER A 355 -14.55 6.34 -23.41
N LYS A 356 -13.74 6.71 -22.42
CA LYS A 356 -13.16 8.06 -22.33
C LYS A 356 -11.78 8.07 -22.95
N ASP A 357 -10.97 7.06 -22.62
CA ASP A 357 -9.66 6.79 -23.20
C ASP A 357 -9.32 5.29 -23.04
N PHE A 358 -8.06 4.92 -23.27
CA PHE A 358 -7.59 3.53 -23.14
C PHE A 358 -7.46 3.04 -21.69
N ARG A 359 -7.55 3.95 -20.71
CA ARG A 359 -7.40 3.70 -19.26
C ARG A 359 -8.69 3.87 -18.47
N ASN A 360 -9.74 4.45 -19.07
CA ASN A 360 -10.99 4.79 -18.42
C ASN A 360 -12.21 4.59 -19.33
N ALA A 361 -13.28 4.03 -18.76
CA ALA A 361 -14.59 3.93 -19.39
C ALA A 361 -15.73 4.20 -18.41
N SER A 362 -16.90 4.53 -18.93
CA SER A 362 -18.15 4.65 -18.18
C SER A 362 -19.16 3.61 -18.67
N ILE A 363 -19.73 2.88 -17.72
CA ILE A 363 -20.71 1.82 -17.95
C ILE A 363 -22.06 2.29 -17.44
N GLU A 364 -23.00 2.49 -18.36
CA GLU A 364 -24.40 2.74 -18.03
C GLU A 364 -25.11 1.41 -17.80
N LEU A 365 -25.66 1.24 -16.61
CA LEU A 365 -26.35 0.06 -16.11
C LEU A 365 -27.82 0.39 -15.89
N ASN A 366 -28.70 -0.53 -16.28
CA ASN A 366 -30.09 -0.52 -15.87
C ASN A 366 -30.24 -1.51 -14.71
N LEU A 367 -30.57 -0.98 -13.53
CA LEU A 367 -30.85 -1.77 -12.33
C LEU A 367 -32.35 -1.98 -12.22
N LYS A 368 -32.78 -3.23 -11.97
CA LYS A 368 -34.15 -3.54 -11.55
C LYS A 368 -34.15 -3.76 -10.04
N LEU A 369 -34.86 -2.92 -9.30
CA LEU A 369 -34.94 -3.00 -7.84
C LEU A 369 -36.03 -3.99 -7.39
N LEU A 370 -36.06 -4.33 -6.09
CA LEU A 370 -37.05 -5.25 -5.53
C LEU A 370 -38.50 -4.82 -5.76
N ASP A 371 -38.77 -3.51 -5.69
CA ASP A 371 -40.08 -2.91 -5.99
C ASP A 371 -40.43 -2.90 -7.49
N SER A 372 -39.58 -3.50 -8.33
CA SER A 372 -39.66 -3.52 -9.80
C SER A 372 -39.43 -2.16 -10.46
N SER A 373 -39.10 -1.12 -9.70
CA SER A 373 -38.64 0.14 -10.26
C SER A 373 -37.30 -0.07 -10.97
N SER A 374 -37.10 0.71 -12.03
CA SER A 374 -35.86 0.70 -12.80
C SER A 374 -35.04 1.95 -12.47
N PHE A 375 -33.73 1.78 -12.29
CA PHE A 375 -32.82 2.87 -12.00
C PHE A 375 -31.63 2.83 -12.95
N LYS A 376 -31.32 3.97 -13.58
CA LYS A 376 -30.14 4.12 -14.43
C LYS A 376 -28.95 4.53 -13.56
N LEU A 377 -27.91 3.70 -13.57
CA LEU A 377 -26.67 3.94 -12.85
C LEU A 377 -25.51 4.06 -13.83
N VAL A 378 -24.65 5.05 -13.67
CA VAL A 378 -23.39 5.14 -14.41
C VAL A 378 -22.24 4.80 -13.48
N LYS A 379 -21.48 3.75 -13.81
CA LYS A 379 -20.26 3.35 -13.09
C LYS A 379 -19.04 3.69 -13.93
N ASN A 380 -18.11 4.45 -13.37
CA ASN A 380 -16.78 4.61 -13.98
C ASN A 380 -15.91 3.41 -13.60
N ILE A 381 -15.19 2.87 -14.58
CA ILE A 381 -14.19 1.82 -14.41
C ILE A 381 -12.86 2.29 -15.02
N GLY A 382 -11.75 1.76 -14.53
CA GLY A 382 -10.41 2.20 -14.92
C GLY A 382 -9.65 2.83 -13.78
N VAL A 383 -8.51 3.42 -14.13
CA VAL A 383 -7.53 3.93 -13.16
C VAL A 383 -7.86 5.34 -12.64
N GLY A 384 -8.91 5.98 -13.18
CA GLY A 384 -9.25 7.36 -12.86
C GLY A 384 -8.24 8.34 -13.46
N ASN A 385 -7.76 9.27 -12.63
CA ASN A 385 -6.68 10.17 -13.01
C ASN A 385 -5.35 9.41 -13.07
N TYR A 386 -4.58 9.60 -14.15
CA TYR A 386 -3.29 8.96 -14.33
C TYR A 386 -2.29 9.86 -15.04
N SER A 387 -1.03 9.48 -14.89
CA SER A 387 0.10 10.03 -15.64
C SER A 387 0.87 8.88 -16.27
N LEU A 388 1.45 9.16 -17.44
CA LEU A 388 2.25 8.18 -18.17
C LEU A 388 3.74 8.50 -17.98
N LEU A 389 4.53 7.46 -17.76
CA LEU A 389 5.99 7.55 -17.72
C LEU A 389 6.61 7.36 -19.11
N PHE A 390 5.86 6.77 -20.04
CA PHE A 390 6.24 6.56 -21.44
C PHE A 390 5.16 7.10 -22.37
N THR A 391 5.41 7.16 -23.67
CA THR A 391 4.43 7.67 -24.63
C THR A 391 3.10 6.92 -24.58
N ASN A 392 2.01 7.63 -24.90
CA ASN A 392 0.66 7.05 -24.92
C ASN A 392 0.60 5.83 -25.85
N GLN A 393 1.14 5.97 -27.06
CA GLN A 393 1.17 4.89 -28.05
C GLN A 393 1.90 3.65 -27.50
N PHE A 394 3.12 3.82 -26.98
CA PHE A 394 3.89 2.71 -26.40
C PHE A 394 3.15 2.06 -25.23
N THR A 395 2.68 2.87 -24.28
CA THR A 395 1.98 2.36 -23.09
C THR A 395 0.69 1.62 -23.44
N LYS A 396 -0.05 2.10 -24.45
CA LYS A 396 -1.27 1.44 -24.94
C LYS A 396 -0.95 0.12 -25.62
N GLN A 397 0.07 0.07 -26.48
CA GLN A 397 0.50 -1.16 -27.16
C GLN A 397 0.98 -2.24 -26.19
N HIS A 398 1.58 -1.83 -25.06
CA HIS A 398 2.14 -2.73 -24.04
C HIS A 398 1.36 -2.69 -22.72
N ILE A 399 0.03 -2.49 -22.79
CA ILE A 399 -0.82 -2.40 -21.59
C ILE A 399 -0.87 -3.69 -20.77
N LYS A 400 -0.56 -4.84 -21.38
CA LYS A 400 -0.49 -6.13 -20.68
C LYS A 400 0.83 -6.26 -19.92
N ALA A 401 0.98 -5.49 -18.86
CA ALA A 401 2.19 -5.42 -18.05
C ALA A 401 2.00 -6.20 -16.72
N PRO A 402 2.27 -7.52 -16.65
CA PRO A 402 2.27 -8.21 -15.36
C PRO A 402 3.43 -7.72 -14.50
N SER A 403 3.24 -7.71 -13.18
CA SER A 403 4.33 -7.37 -12.28
C SER A 403 5.38 -8.48 -12.22
N PHE A 404 6.65 -8.11 -12.26
CA PHE A 404 7.75 -9.07 -12.11
C PHE A 404 8.00 -9.37 -10.62
N ALA A 405 8.32 -10.61 -10.30
CA ALA A 405 8.64 -11.05 -8.94
C ALA A 405 10.14 -11.28 -8.77
N THR A 406 10.83 -10.39 -8.05
CA THR A 406 12.29 -10.39 -7.88
C THR A 406 12.81 -11.23 -6.70
N GLU A 407 11.93 -11.73 -5.85
CA GLU A 407 12.32 -12.24 -4.50
C GLU A 407 13.12 -13.54 -4.54
N ARG A 408 12.97 -14.29 -5.63
CA ARG A 408 13.70 -15.55 -5.87
C ARG A 408 14.97 -15.33 -6.68
N LEU A 409 15.26 -14.09 -7.07
CA LEU A 409 16.46 -13.76 -7.82
C LEU A 409 17.61 -13.49 -6.86
N ASP A 410 18.72 -14.14 -7.14
CA ASP A 410 20.02 -13.81 -6.55
C ASP A 410 20.99 -13.39 -7.66
N ALA A 411 22.21 -13.01 -7.29
CA ALA A 411 23.19 -12.53 -8.26
C ALA A 411 23.62 -13.61 -9.29
N THR A 412 23.38 -14.90 -9.01
CA THR A 412 23.70 -15.99 -9.94
C THR A 412 22.58 -16.30 -10.94
N ILE A 413 21.33 -16.03 -10.57
CA ILE A 413 20.17 -16.24 -11.44
C ILE A 413 19.89 -14.99 -12.28
N LEU A 414 20.07 -13.79 -11.73
CA LEU A 414 19.77 -12.54 -12.44
C LEU A 414 20.38 -12.46 -13.87
N PRO A 415 21.63 -12.92 -14.14
CA PRO A 415 22.20 -12.92 -15.49
C PRO A 415 21.42 -13.73 -16.53
N SER A 416 20.60 -14.71 -16.13
CA SER A 416 19.83 -15.54 -17.07
C SER A 416 18.52 -14.88 -17.52
N ILE A 417 18.18 -13.71 -16.97
CA ILE A 417 17.01 -12.94 -17.37
C ILE A 417 17.47 -11.87 -18.37
N ASP A 418 17.02 -12.00 -19.60
CA ASP A 418 17.21 -11.02 -20.67
C ASP A 418 15.86 -10.59 -21.28
N LYS A 419 15.88 -9.66 -22.22
CA LYS A 419 14.66 -9.09 -22.82
C LYS A 419 13.81 -10.08 -23.64
N SER A 420 14.25 -11.34 -23.83
CA SER A 420 13.44 -12.35 -24.53
C SER A 420 12.11 -12.63 -23.86
N PHE A 421 11.97 -12.38 -22.54
CA PHE A 421 10.69 -12.57 -21.83
C PHE A 421 9.60 -11.60 -22.30
N PHE A 422 9.94 -10.48 -22.96
CA PHE A 422 8.95 -9.57 -23.57
C PHE A 422 8.07 -10.32 -24.58
N GLY A 423 8.68 -11.18 -25.40
CA GLY A 423 7.98 -12.02 -26.36
C GLY A 423 7.01 -13.00 -25.71
N SER A 424 7.32 -13.46 -24.48
CA SER A 424 6.44 -14.36 -23.74
C SER A 424 5.14 -13.67 -23.33
N PHE A 425 5.11 -12.40 -22.95
CA PHE A 425 3.86 -11.75 -22.48
C PHE A 425 3.19 -10.86 -23.51
N ASN A 426 3.72 -10.78 -24.73
CA ASN A 426 3.28 -9.84 -25.77
C ASN A 426 3.19 -8.40 -25.23
N SER A 427 4.22 -8.03 -24.47
CA SER A 427 4.36 -6.72 -23.83
C SER A 427 5.84 -6.42 -23.72
N GLU A 428 6.22 -5.16 -23.93
CA GLU A 428 7.57 -4.65 -23.75
C GLU A 428 7.61 -3.64 -22.60
N LEU A 429 6.61 -3.70 -21.70
CA LEU A 429 6.51 -2.88 -20.51
C LEU A 429 6.10 -3.75 -19.32
N PHE A 430 6.88 -3.69 -18.25
CA PHE A 430 6.63 -4.38 -16.99
C PHE A 430 6.93 -3.42 -15.85
N SER A 431 6.16 -3.47 -14.76
CA SER A 431 6.45 -2.67 -13.56
C SER A 431 6.50 -3.53 -12.31
N GLY A 432 7.21 -3.09 -11.29
CA GLY A 432 7.21 -3.79 -10.00
C GLY A 432 8.43 -3.48 -9.16
N GLY A 433 8.63 -4.28 -8.12
CA GLY A 433 9.80 -4.17 -7.26
C GLY A 433 9.65 -3.30 -6.02
N TYR A 434 8.64 -2.42 -5.91
CA TYR A 434 8.51 -1.56 -4.73
C TYR A 434 8.23 -2.36 -3.45
N GLY A 435 9.06 -2.11 -2.42
CA GLY A 435 8.94 -2.77 -1.11
C GLY A 435 9.29 -4.27 -1.14
N ILE A 436 9.94 -4.72 -2.22
CA ILE A 436 10.32 -6.12 -2.40
C ILE A 436 11.75 -6.33 -1.88
N SER A 437 11.95 -7.39 -1.10
CA SER A 437 13.28 -7.81 -0.64
C SER A 437 14.08 -8.43 -1.79
N ARG A 438 15.38 -8.11 -1.89
CA ARG A 438 16.27 -8.52 -2.98
C ARG A 438 17.55 -9.16 -2.42
N ALA A 439 18.09 -10.14 -3.15
CA ALA A 439 19.35 -10.82 -2.84
C ALA A 439 20.45 -10.60 -3.90
N PHE A 440 20.16 -9.92 -5.01
CA PHE A 440 21.02 -9.91 -6.20
C PHE A 440 21.98 -8.71 -6.32
N TYR A 441 22.09 -7.85 -5.31
CA TYR A 441 23.06 -6.74 -5.31
C TYR A 441 24.47 -7.16 -4.87
N ASN A 442 24.64 -8.40 -4.40
CA ASN A 442 25.91 -8.91 -3.94
C ASN A 442 25.97 -10.43 -4.14
N GLU A 443 27.00 -10.93 -4.82
CA GLU A 443 27.16 -12.36 -5.11
C GLU A 443 27.23 -13.26 -3.88
N LYS A 444 27.68 -12.72 -2.75
CA LYS A 444 27.77 -13.44 -1.46
C LYS A 444 26.44 -13.54 -0.75
N VAL A 445 25.43 -12.78 -1.19
CA VAL A 445 24.11 -12.73 -0.58
C VAL A 445 23.19 -13.69 -1.33
N LYS A 446 22.79 -14.77 -0.65
CA LYS A 446 21.85 -15.79 -1.18
C LYS A 446 20.45 -15.69 -0.58
N THR A 447 20.32 -14.94 0.50
CA THR A 447 19.05 -14.62 1.16
C THR A 447 18.76 -13.13 0.99
N PRO A 448 17.50 -12.71 0.79
CA PRO A 448 17.19 -11.29 0.62
C PRO A 448 17.67 -10.44 1.80
N SER A 449 18.53 -9.46 1.54
CA SER A 449 19.10 -8.56 2.56
C SER A 449 18.94 -7.08 2.22
N TYR A 450 18.44 -6.78 1.02
CA TYR A 450 18.20 -5.43 0.53
C TYR A 450 16.70 -5.19 0.37
N MET A 451 16.22 -3.99 0.70
CA MET A 451 14.86 -3.55 0.43
C MET A 451 14.86 -2.63 -0.77
N HIS A 452 14.03 -2.92 -1.76
CA HIS A 452 13.90 -2.03 -2.92
C HIS A 452 12.94 -0.88 -2.61
N ILE A 453 13.49 0.32 -2.49
CA ILE A 453 12.73 1.55 -2.30
C ILE A 453 12.67 2.25 -3.65
N GLY A 454 11.57 2.02 -4.37
CA GLY A 454 11.30 2.51 -5.72
C GLY A 454 10.54 1.48 -6.55
N GLU A 455 9.92 1.89 -7.65
CA GLU A 455 9.31 0.97 -8.61
C GLU A 455 10.14 0.97 -9.90
N ASP A 456 10.48 -0.21 -10.40
CA ASP A 456 11.19 -0.36 -11.67
C ASP A 456 10.18 -0.56 -12.79
N TYR A 457 10.37 0.16 -13.88
CA TYR A 457 9.61 0.05 -15.12
C TYR A 457 10.54 -0.45 -16.22
N ILE A 458 10.49 -1.75 -16.50
CA ILE A 458 11.34 -2.42 -17.48
C ILE A 458 10.73 -2.23 -18.87
N ALA A 459 11.55 -1.74 -19.81
CA ALA A 459 11.15 -1.52 -21.19
C ALA A 459 12.35 -1.61 -22.16
N ASN A 460 12.12 -1.36 -23.44
CA ASN A 460 13.19 -1.35 -24.45
C ASN A 460 14.22 -0.23 -24.21
N ASP A 461 15.42 -0.45 -24.76
CA ASP A 461 16.48 0.56 -24.70
C ASP A 461 16.01 1.86 -25.34
N HIS A 462 16.41 2.98 -24.73
CA HIS A 462 16.14 4.32 -25.24
C HIS A 462 14.66 4.67 -25.39
N GLN A 463 13.77 3.95 -24.70
CA GLN A 463 12.37 4.33 -24.62
C GLN A 463 12.25 5.73 -23.99
N GLU A 464 11.43 6.58 -24.59
CA GLU A 464 11.21 7.96 -24.16
C GLU A 464 10.54 8.02 -22.78
N VAL A 465 11.17 8.72 -21.84
CA VAL A 465 10.65 8.98 -20.50
C VAL A 465 9.95 10.34 -20.49
N LEU A 466 8.72 10.36 -20.01
CA LEU A 466 7.87 11.54 -19.98
C LEU A 466 7.79 12.19 -18.61
N MET A 467 7.58 13.51 -18.60
CA MET A 467 7.23 14.26 -17.42
C MET A 467 5.81 13.87 -16.95
N PRO A 468 5.62 13.35 -15.72
CA PRO A 468 4.32 12.84 -15.31
C PRO A 468 3.33 13.93 -14.88
N TYR A 469 3.82 15.09 -14.44
CA TYR A 469 3.00 16.23 -14.01
C TYR A 469 3.72 17.53 -14.38
N ASP A 470 2.99 18.63 -14.50
CA ASP A 470 3.63 19.95 -14.63
C ASP A 470 4.57 20.19 -13.44
N GLY A 471 5.79 20.63 -13.73
CA GLY A 471 6.82 20.84 -12.72
C GLY A 471 8.16 21.27 -13.29
N GLU A 472 9.22 20.93 -12.56
CA GLU A 472 10.59 21.36 -12.83
C GLU A 472 11.54 20.17 -12.78
N VAL A 473 12.49 20.10 -13.71
CA VAL A 473 13.71 19.31 -13.51
C VAL A 473 14.70 20.19 -12.76
N ILE A 474 15.26 19.67 -11.66
CA ILE A 474 16.16 20.42 -10.78
C ILE A 474 17.59 19.84 -10.74
N ALA A 475 17.76 18.61 -11.21
CA ALA A 475 19.07 17.99 -11.36
C ALA A 475 19.02 16.88 -12.42
N ALA A 476 20.09 16.77 -13.21
CA ALA A 476 20.34 15.64 -14.09
C ALA A 476 21.85 15.40 -14.18
N TYR A 477 22.29 14.19 -13.87
CA TYR A 477 23.71 13.83 -13.86
C TYR A 477 23.91 12.32 -14.03
N GLU A 478 25.09 11.92 -14.48
CA GLU A 478 25.50 10.52 -14.60
C GLU A 478 26.61 10.19 -13.60
N PHE A 479 26.36 9.16 -12.80
CA PHE A 479 27.40 8.48 -12.03
C PHE A 479 28.01 7.36 -12.86
N THR A 480 29.08 7.67 -13.60
CA THR A 480 29.78 6.67 -14.43
C THR A 480 30.22 5.49 -13.57
N THR A 481 29.84 4.29 -14.00
CA THR A 481 30.28 3.01 -13.43
C THR A 481 31.15 2.29 -14.43
N THR A 482 32.14 1.57 -13.91
CA THR A 482 33.00 0.68 -14.73
C THR A 482 32.63 -0.79 -14.57
N ARG A 483 31.67 -1.10 -13.68
CA ARG A 483 31.24 -2.47 -13.36
C ARG A 483 29.77 -2.68 -13.72
N PRO A 484 29.43 -3.75 -14.46
CA PRO A 484 28.04 -4.12 -14.72
C PRO A 484 27.27 -4.36 -13.41
N ARG A 485 25.99 -3.98 -13.37
CA ARG A 485 25.03 -4.25 -12.29
C ARG A 485 25.41 -3.69 -10.92
N GLU A 486 26.25 -2.66 -10.88
CA GLU A 486 26.66 -1.97 -9.66
C GLU A 486 26.33 -0.47 -9.68
N GLY A 487 26.07 0.11 -10.86
CA GLY A 487 25.91 1.55 -11.03
C GLY A 487 24.47 2.05 -10.87
N VAL A 488 24.33 3.29 -10.39
CA VAL A 488 23.04 4.03 -10.40
C VAL A 488 22.72 4.56 -11.81
N GLY A 489 23.75 4.74 -12.66
CA GLY A 489 23.62 5.29 -14.00
C GLY A 489 23.29 6.78 -13.99
N THR A 490 22.49 7.20 -14.98
CA THR A 490 22.01 8.57 -15.09
C THR A 490 20.79 8.78 -14.23
N VAL A 491 20.83 9.85 -13.43
CA VAL A 491 19.79 10.26 -12.49
C VAL A 491 19.18 11.56 -12.97
N MET A 492 17.85 11.64 -12.87
CA MET A 492 17.09 12.88 -13.01
C MET A 492 16.23 13.09 -11.78
N VAL A 493 16.18 14.33 -11.28
CA VAL A 493 15.35 14.72 -10.13
C VAL A 493 14.37 15.80 -10.57
N LEU A 494 13.10 15.54 -10.30
CA LEU A 494 11.97 16.40 -10.56
C LEU A 494 11.47 17.02 -9.26
N LYS A 495 11.00 18.26 -9.36
CA LYS A 495 10.24 18.97 -8.34
C LYS A 495 8.85 19.24 -8.89
N ILE A 496 7.84 18.63 -8.29
CA ILE A 496 6.44 18.67 -8.76
C ILE A 496 5.60 19.40 -7.72
N PRO A 497 5.03 20.57 -8.04
CA PRO A 497 4.13 21.28 -7.14
C PRO A 497 2.93 20.43 -6.72
N VAL A 498 2.51 20.48 -5.47
CA VAL A 498 1.32 19.74 -4.99
C VAL A 498 0.04 20.22 -5.70
N SER A 499 0.04 21.45 -6.21
CA SER A 499 -1.04 22.02 -7.02
C SER A 499 -1.18 21.39 -8.40
N SER A 500 -0.13 20.77 -8.96
CA SER A 500 -0.19 20.07 -10.25
C SER A 500 -0.66 18.61 -10.11
N LEU A 501 -0.69 18.07 -8.89
CA LEU A 501 -1.19 16.73 -8.60
C LEU A 501 -2.73 16.71 -8.64
N ASP A 502 -3.26 15.87 -9.52
CA ASP A 502 -4.69 15.54 -9.67
C ASP A 502 -5.15 14.47 -8.66
N TRP A 503 -4.53 14.45 -7.49
CA TRP A 503 -4.84 13.53 -6.39
C TRP A 503 -6.09 13.96 -5.63
N SER A 504 -6.83 12.98 -5.11
CA SER A 504 -8.01 13.22 -4.30
C SER A 504 -7.67 13.87 -2.96
N PRO A 505 -8.63 14.56 -2.32
CA PRO A 505 -8.44 15.11 -0.98
C PRO A 505 -7.91 14.09 0.03
N LYS A 506 -8.41 12.85 0.00
CA LYS A 506 -7.96 11.75 0.86
C LYS A 506 -6.51 11.33 0.57
N GLN A 507 -6.14 11.22 -0.70
CA GLN A 507 -4.75 10.92 -1.08
C GLN A 507 -3.80 12.02 -0.58
N LYS A 508 -4.18 13.30 -0.72
CA LYS A 508 -3.37 14.42 -0.19
C LYS A 508 -3.24 14.37 1.32
N GLU A 509 -4.32 14.08 2.06
CA GLU A 509 -4.29 13.91 3.52
C GLU A 509 -3.33 12.79 3.94
N ILE A 510 -3.48 11.59 3.35
CA ILE A 510 -2.74 10.39 3.76
C ILE A 510 -1.26 10.46 3.36
N TYR A 511 -0.98 10.86 2.12
CA TYR A 511 0.38 10.75 1.57
C TYR A 511 1.21 12.02 1.76
N LEU A 512 0.60 13.20 1.67
CA LEU A 512 1.31 14.47 1.78
C LEU A 512 1.28 15.05 3.20
N ASN A 513 0.28 14.71 4.01
CA ASN A 513 0.14 15.15 5.40
C ASN A 513 0.40 16.66 5.58
N ASN A 514 -0.47 17.49 5.01
CA ASN A 514 -0.37 18.96 4.97
C ASN A 514 0.81 19.55 4.17
N ASN A 515 1.69 18.73 3.57
CA ASN A 515 2.62 19.25 2.56
C ASN A 515 1.81 19.78 1.36
N SER A 516 1.90 21.09 1.14
CA SER A 516 1.19 21.81 0.09
C SER A 516 2.13 22.46 -0.93
N ASP A 517 3.44 22.32 -0.75
CA ASP A 517 4.45 22.94 -1.59
C ASP A 517 4.76 22.05 -2.80
N HIS A 518 5.60 21.03 -2.62
CA HIS A 518 6.00 20.13 -3.70
C HIS A 518 6.33 18.72 -3.20
N ILE A 519 6.37 17.79 -4.15
CA ILE A 519 7.01 16.49 -4.01
C ILE A 519 8.25 16.43 -4.91
N PHE A 520 9.17 15.54 -4.58
CA PHE A 520 10.26 15.16 -5.44
C PHE A 520 9.98 13.81 -6.07
N MET A 521 10.37 13.67 -7.32
CA MET A 521 10.35 12.40 -8.02
C MET A 521 11.69 12.22 -8.70
N SER A 522 12.25 11.01 -8.72
CA SER A 522 13.48 10.75 -9.46
C SER A 522 13.36 9.56 -10.39
N PHE A 523 14.08 9.66 -11.49
CA PHE A 523 14.32 8.59 -12.45
C PHE A 523 15.79 8.23 -12.41
N LEU A 524 16.08 6.94 -12.26
CA LEU A 524 17.42 6.36 -12.30
C LEU A 524 17.55 5.49 -13.56
N HIS A 525 18.77 5.06 -13.87
CA HIS A 525 19.07 4.16 -14.99
C HIS A 525 18.72 4.74 -16.37
N LEU A 526 18.82 6.05 -16.53
CA LEU A 526 18.62 6.72 -17.82
C LEU A 526 19.89 6.66 -18.69
N ASP A 527 19.74 6.91 -19.99
CA ASP A 527 20.84 7.02 -20.94
C ASP A 527 21.52 8.40 -20.81
N ALA A 528 22.80 8.43 -20.44
CA ALA A 528 23.53 9.68 -20.23
C ALA A 528 23.60 10.52 -21.50
N SER A 529 23.97 9.89 -22.62
CA SER A 529 24.24 10.57 -23.88
C SER A 529 23.00 11.28 -24.43
N ARG A 530 21.84 10.63 -24.37
CA ARG A 530 20.57 11.15 -24.88
C ARG A 530 19.86 12.06 -23.87
N THR A 531 19.93 11.73 -22.58
CA THR A 531 19.21 12.48 -21.54
C THR A 531 19.91 13.79 -21.20
N LEU A 532 21.25 13.78 -21.04
CA LEU A 532 22.00 14.97 -20.65
C LEU A 532 22.32 15.90 -21.83
N ASN A 533 22.15 15.43 -23.07
CA ASN A 533 22.24 16.24 -24.30
C ASN A 533 20.87 16.38 -24.97
N ASN A 534 19.81 16.65 -24.19
CA ASN A 534 18.45 16.76 -24.70
C ASN A 534 18.24 18.12 -25.41
N PRO A 535 18.10 18.17 -26.75
CA PRO A 535 17.97 19.42 -27.49
C PRO A 535 16.62 20.11 -27.22
N LYS A 536 15.56 19.36 -26.90
CA LYS A 536 14.25 19.94 -26.58
C LYS A 536 14.27 20.75 -25.28
N LEU A 537 15.17 20.39 -24.37
CA LEU A 537 15.39 21.09 -23.10
C LEU A 537 16.58 22.06 -23.15
N GLY A 538 17.26 22.17 -24.29
CA GLY A 538 18.46 23.00 -24.45
C GLY A 538 19.64 22.54 -23.59
N TRP A 539 19.72 21.25 -23.26
CA TRP A 539 20.75 20.71 -22.39
C TRP A 539 21.96 20.21 -23.18
N GLN A 540 23.13 20.45 -22.60
CA GLN A 540 24.41 19.92 -23.07
C GLN A 540 25.20 19.42 -21.87
N ALA A 541 25.68 18.19 -21.98
CA ALA A 541 26.44 17.54 -20.94
C ALA A 541 27.87 18.09 -20.88
N LYS A 542 28.43 18.14 -19.67
CA LYS A 542 29.84 18.41 -19.42
C LYS A 542 30.37 17.43 -18.39
N THR A 543 31.55 16.89 -18.65
CA THR A 543 32.30 16.10 -17.65
C THR A 543 32.92 17.05 -16.63
N VAL A 544 32.67 16.76 -15.35
CA VAL A 544 33.25 17.50 -14.22
C VAL A 544 33.90 16.52 -13.25
N GLU A 545 34.96 16.97 -12.57
CA GLU A 545 35.56 16.23 -11.47
C GLU A 545 34.79 16.50 -10.18
N LEU A 546 34.33 15.45 -9.50
CA LEU A 546 33.80 15.55 -8.15
C LEU A 546 34.95 15.63 -7.16
N GLU A 547 34.94 16.71 -6.38
CA GLU A 547 35.64 16.75 -5.11
C GLU A 547 35.00 15.72 -4.17
N HIS A 548 35.82 14.97 -3.44
CA HIS A 548 35.29 14.01 -2.47
C HIS A 548 34.81 14.82 -1.28
N ILE A 549 33.51 14.99 -1.09
CA ILE A 549 32.98 15.69 0.07
C ILE A 549 32.64 14.65 1.15
N SER A 550 33.17 14.83 2.36
CA SER A 550 32.79 14.03 3.52
C SER A 550 31.32 14.24 3.87
N ARG A 551 30.75 13.35 4.70
CA ARG A 551 29.36 13.50 5.18
C ARG A 551 29.08 14.85 5.87
N ASN A 552 30.11 15.47 6.46
CA ASN A 552 30.03 16.79 7.10
C ASN A 552 30.48 17.97 6.20
N GLY A 553 30.50 17.79 4.87
CA GLY A 553 30.71 18.89 3.93
C GLY A 553 32.17 19.30 3.70
N ARG A 554 33.15 18.55 4.20
CA ARG A 554 34.59 18.87 4.01
C ARG A 554 35.13 18.19 2.76
N ILE A 555 35.92 18.93 1.98
CA ILE A 555 36.63 18.38 0.82
C ILE A 555 37.75 17.46 1.34
N LEU A 556 37.64 16.18 1.02
CA LEU A 556 38.62 15.13 1.24
C LEU A 556 39.54 15.06 0.03
N ASN A 557 40.83 15.29 0.22
CA ASN A 557 41.84 15.08 -0.82
C ASN A 557 42.15 13.58 -0.94
N ARG A 558 41.30 12.82 -1.64
CA ARG A 558 41.58 11.42 -2.03
C ARG A 558 42.13 11.39 -3.45
N GLY A 559 43.24 10.69 -3.66
CA GLY A 559 44.04 10.72 -4.91
C GLY A 559 43.33 10.27 -6.20
N ASN A 560 42.14 9.68 -6.12
CA ASN A 560 41.33 9.30 -7.28
C ASN A 560 40.06 10.16 -7.33
N LYS A 561 40.11 11.28 -8.04
CA LYS A 561 38.92 12.11 -8.30
C LYS A 561 37.92 11.34 -9.14
N ARG A 562 36.65 11.33 -8.74
CA ARG A 562 35.58 10.70 -9.51
C ARG A 562 35.10 11.70 -10.56
N THR A 563 34.97 11.31 -11.82
CA THR A 563 34.31 12.14 -12.83
C THR A 563 32.82 11.81 -12.91
N ILE A 564 32.02 12.82 -13.21
CA ILE A 564 30.58 12.68 -13.54
C ILE A 564 30.25 13.51 -14.76
N GLN A 565 29.18 13.15 -15.46
CA GLN A 565 28.57 14.03 -16.46
C GLN A 565 27.42 14.79 -15.81
N VAL A 566 27.33 16.09 -16.07
CA VAL A 566 26.27 16.97 -15.57
C VAL A 566 25.77 17.86 -16.69
N VAL A 567 24.57 18.44 -16.53
CA VAL A 567 24.12 19.58 -17.34
C VAL A 567 24.43 20.87 -16.57
N PRO A 568 25.47 21.65 -16.93
CA PRO A 568 25.93 22.78 -16.11
C PRO A 568 24.90 23.89 -15.93
N THR A 569 23.99 24.03 -16.89
CA THR A 569 22.90 25.03 -16.87
C THR A 569 21.74 24.62 -15.95
N LEU A 570 21.71 23.38 -15.48
CA LEU A 570 20.62 22.82 -14.67
C LEU A 570 21.04 22.74 -13.20
N THR A 571 20.41 23.54 -12.35
CA THR A 571 20.64 23.49 -10.90
C THR A 571 19.32 23.69 -10.14
N PRO A 572 19.26 23.39 -8.83
CA PRO A 572 18.07 23.69 -8.03
C PRO A 572 17.66 25.18 -8.06
N ASN A 573 18.62 26.10 -8.28
CA ASN A 573 18.37 27.54 -8.39
C ASN A 573 18.07 27.99 -9.83
N ASN A 574 18.40 27.17 -10.83
CA ASN A 574 18.09 27.40 -12.23
C ASN A 574 17.44 26.14 -12.84
N PRO A 575 16.20 25.82 -12.45
CA PRO A 575 15.52 24.63 -12.91
C PRO A 575 15.01 24.76 -14.35
N THR A 576 14.79 23.63 -15.01
CA THR A 576 14.09 23.60 -16.31
C THR A 576 12.62 23.30 -16.07
N LYS A 577 11.72 24.20 -16.48
CA LYS A 577 10.27 23.99 -16.40
C LYS A 577 9.81 23.07 -17.51
N VAL A 578 8.97 22.10 -17.18
CA VAL A 578 8.52 21.06 -18.10
C VAL A 578 7.03 20.77 -17.89
N LYS A 579 6.29 20.55 -18.97
CA LYS A 579 4.86 20.21 -18.93
C LYS A 579 4.62 18.71 -18.89
N LYS A 580 3.49 18.30 -18.29
CA LYS A 580 3.04 16.90 -18.31
C LYS A 580 3.01 16.37 -19.74
N GLY A 581 3.66 15.22 -19.96
CA GLY A 581 3.74 14.54 -21.25
C GLY A 581 4.93 14.94 -22.12
N GLU A 582 5.73 15.94 -21.74
CA GLU A 582 6.97 16.27 -22.46
C GLU A 582 8.07 15.23 -22.20
N ILE A 583 8.90 14.97 -23.21
CA ILE A 583 10.00 14.01 -23.12
C ILE A 583 11.17 14.64 -22.36
N ILE A 584 11.50 14.06 -21.22
CA ILE A 584 12.55 14.54 -20.33
C ILE A 584 13.83 13.73 -20.44
N GLY A 585 13.74 12.45 -20.82
CA GLY A 585 14.90 11.59 -20.92
C GLY A 585 14.61 10.32 -21.69
N TYR A 586 15.58 9.41 -21.66
CA TYR A 586 15.52 8.13 -22.38
C TYR A 586 16.06 7.04 -21.47
N LEU A 587 15.45 5.84 -21.51
CA LEU A 587 16.01 4.69 -20.80
C LEU A 587 17.41 4.36 -21.31
N GLY A 588 18.32 4.03 -20.40
CA GLY A 588 19.64 3.55 -20.79
C GLY A 588 19.64 2.05 -21.10
N SER A 589 20.68 1.61 -21.79
CA SER A 589 21.00 0.20 -22.01
C SER A 589 21.89 -0.32 -20.90
N GLU A 590 22.19 -1.63 -20.89
CA GLU A 590 23.16 -2.21 -19.95
C GLU A 590 24.51 -1.47 -20.00
N SER A 591 24.92 -0.94 -21.17
CA SER A 591 26.14 -0.16 -21.31
C SER A 591 26.06 1.29 -20.80
N THR A 592 24.86 1.87 -20.64
CA THR A 592 24.68 3.31 -20.35
C THR A 592 23.90 3.62 -19.07
N ASN A 593 23.28 2.62 -18.44
CA ASN A 593 22.38 2.80 -17.29
C ASN A 593 22.93 2.34 -15.95
N GLY A 594 24.21 1.99 -15.87
CA GLY A 594 24.79 1.41 -14.67
C GLY A 594 25.01 -0.10 -14.74
N GLY A 595 24.83 -0.72 -15.91
CA GLY A 595 25.03 -2.16 -16.07
C GLY A 595 23.77 -2.99 -15.83
N TRP A 596 22.59 -2.40 -15.81
CA TRP A 596 21.34 -3.08 -15.56
C TRP A 596 20.57 -3.35 -16.86
N MET A 597 19.69 -4.36 -16.85
CA MET A 597 18.69 -4.46 -17.91
C MET A 597 17.91 -3.15 -18.02
N SER A 598 17.54 -2.71 -19.22
CA SER A 598 16.90 -1.41 -19.43
C SER A 598 15.61 -1.25 -18.64
N HIS A 599 15.59 -0.27 -17.75
CA HIS A 599 14.43 0.09 -16.94
C HIS A 599 14.58 1.52 -16.42
N ALA A 600 13.45 2.14 -16.06
CA ALA A 600 13.45 3.32 -15.20
C ALA A 600 13.19 2.87 -13.77
N HIS A 601 14.10 3.17 -12.86
CA HIS A 601 13.80 3.09 -11.43
C HIS A 601 13.22 4.42 -10.97
N VAL A 602 12.02 4.38 -10.41
CA VAL A 602 11.22 5.55 -10.07
C VAL A 602 11.02 5.67 -8.58
N ASN A 603 11.42 6.80 -8.02
CA ASN A 603 11.20 7.15 -6.62
C ASN A 603 10.30 8.36 -6.48
N LEU A 604 9.45 8.32 -5.46
CA LEU A 604 8.67 9.46 -5.02
C LEU A 604 9.03 9.78 -3.57
N TYR A 605 9.39 11.04 -3.33
CA TYR A 605 9.79 11.54 -2.04
C TYR A 605 8.97 12.79 -1.72
N THR A 606 8.42 12.85 -0.51
CA THR A 606 7.77 14.05 0.01
C THR A 606 8.64 14.62 1.12
N ASN A 607 9.04 15.90 0.99
CA ASN A 607 9.77 16.61 2.04
C ASN A 607 8.81 17.03 3.16
N ARG A 608 8.22 16.03 3.83
CA ARG A 608 7.28 16.25 4.93
C ARG A 608 8.04 16.26 6.25
N THR A 609 7.82 17.29 7.04
CA THR A 609 8.33 17.39 8.42
C THR A 609 7.54 16.51 9.39
N HIS A 610 6.36 16.06 8.99
CA HIS A 610 5.48 15.22 9.79
C HIS A 610 4.88 14.06 8.97
N TYR A 611 4.58 12.96 9.64
CA TYR A 611 3.89 11.79 9.13
C TYR A 611 2.52 11.63 9.79
N LEU A 612 1.50 11.31 8.98
CA LEU A 612 0.17 10.95 9.47
C LEU A 612 0.12 9.44 9.71
N THR A 613 -0.06 9.02 10.96
CA THR A 613 -0.21 7.59 11.29
C THR A 613 -1.56 7.05 10.82
N LYS A 614 -1.77 5.72 10.75
CA LYS A 614 -3.11 5.18 10.47
C LYS A 614 -4.12 5.48 11.59
N ASN A 615 -3.67 5.95 12.75
CA ASN A 615 -4.53 6.49 13.81
C ASN A 615 -4.72 8.01 13.69
N TYR A 616 -4.25 8.61 12.59
CA TYR A 616 -4.30 10.03 12.27
C TYR A 616 -3.50 10.93 13.21
N PHE A 617 -2.57 10.42 14.01
CA PHE A 617 -1.67 11.29 14.76
C PHE A 617 -0.64 11.92 13.82
N ASN A 618 -0.42 13.22 13.99
CA ASN A 618 0.52 13.99 13.18
C ASN A 618 1.87 14.03 13.90
N LEU A 619 2.76 13.09 13.56
CA LEU A 619 4.02 12.91 14.27
C LEU A 619 5.17 13.50 13.48
N LYS A 620 6.09 14.18 14.14
CA LYS A 620 7.31 14.70 13.52
C LYS A 620 8.13 13.53 12.97
N ALA A 621 8.58 13.69 11.72
CA ALA A 621 9.50 12.74 11.11
C ALA A 621 10.79 12.71 11.94
N SER A 622 11.32 11.53 12.25
CA SER A 622 12.61 11.42 12.91
C SER A 622 13.70 11.88 11.94
N ASN A 623 14.30 13.04 12.21
CA ASN A 623 15.32 13.65 11.35
C ASN A 623 16.63 12.83 11.23
N ASN A 624 16.77 11.68 11.90
CA ASN A 624 18.02 10.91 11.94
C ASN A 624 18.41 10.27 10.59
N PHE A 625 17.59 10.34 9.54
CA PHE A 625 18.07 10.01 8.19
C PHE A 625 18.90 11.13 7.55
N LEU A 626 18.97 12.30 8.17
CA LEU A 626 19.71 13.48 7.69
C LEU A 626 20.66 14.05 8.74
N ASN A 627 20.88 13.39 9.89
CA ASN A 627 21.91 13.84 10.80
C ASN A 627 23.25 13.24 10.35
N PRO A 628 24.23 14.04 9.88
CA PRO A 628 25.50 13.51 9.39
C PRO A 628 26.39 12.90 10.49
N ASP A 629 25.99 13.08 11.75
CA ASP A 629 26.77 12.79 12.95
C ASP A 629 26.27 11.57 13.76
N ASP A 630 25.29 10.79 13.25
CA ASP A 630 24.89 9.47 13.80
C ASP A 630 25.49 8.29 13.01
#